data_AF-G0V588-F1
#
_entry.id   AF-G0V588-F1
#
_cell.length_a   1.000
_cell.length_b   1.000
_cell.length_c   1.000
_cell.angle_alpha   90.00
_cell.angle_beta   90.00
_cell.angle_gamma   90.00
#
_symmetry.space_group_name_H-M   'P 1'
#
loop_
_entity.id
_entity.type
_entity.pdbx_description
1 polymer ?
#
loop_
_entity_poly.entity_id
_entity_poly.type
_entity_poly.pdbx_seq_one_letter_code
_entity_poly.pdbx_strand_id
1 'polypeptide(L)'
;MGLFSRKAAEPAPSAQAKKDLIPCSKMFVDPPNKATYKPPPIPKLTPEQNKLYQSLLAHFADENLELPLNSNESTPTKPLSQWEKFWLSRECITRYLRAAKWNPTHAIKNLTDTLVWRREIGLTYDAEDKNQLTADVVAIENETGKETILGFDRDDRPLFYMKNGRQNTEPSFRQVQHMIFMMESAVTMTPQGVEKITVLVDFKSYKEPGIISDKAPPVSIARACANVLQNHYPERLAKCAFINVPWFAWAFLKLMYPFLDPATKEKAIFDEPFENHIDPTQLEALYNGKLDFKYDHEVYWPDMDTKLKQVRQKEFDRFVKFGGVVGLSEFDFKGDHEDLVYPVEMELLG
;
A
#
# COMPACT_ATOMS: atom_id res chain seq x y z
N MET A 1 12.05 -4.74 -30.64
CA MET A 1 13.16 -4.32 -29.75
C MET A 1 13.07 -5.19 -28.50
N GLY A 2 14.15 -5.81 -28.05
CA GLY A 2 14.08 -6.73 -26.91
C GLY A 2 13.73 -6.01 -25.61
N LEU A 3 13.11 -6.71 -24.65
CA LEU A 3 12.72 -6.25 -23.29
C LEU A 3 13.83 -5.56 -22.47
N PHE A 4 15.04 -5.45 -23.00
CA PHE A 4 16.23 -4.91 -22.33
C PHE A 4 17.03 -4.01 -23.29
N SER A 5 16.33 -3.27 -24.16
CA SER A 5 16.93 -2.39 -25.15
C SER A 5 17.11 -0.99 -24.55
N ARG A 6 18.37 -0.57 -24.39
CA ARG A 6 18.76 0.77 -23.95
C ARG A 6 18.02 1.86 -24.73
N LYS A 7 17.15 2.64 -24.07
CA LYS A 7 16.88 4.02 -24.51
C LYS A 7 17.99 4.93 -23.98
N ALA A 8 18.45 5.87 -24.81
CA ALA A 8 19.32 6.95 -24.37
C ALA A 8 18.58 7.79 -23.31
N ALA A 9 19.31 8.44 -22.40
CA ALA A 9 18.70 9.42 -21.49
C ALA A 9 17.95 10.45 -22.34
N GLU A 10 16.62 10.52 -22.18
CA GLU A 10 15.82 11.51 -22.88
C GLU A 10 16.21 12.90 -22.36
N PRO A 11 16.39 13.90 -23.24
CA PRO A 11 16.73 15.25 -22.83
C PRO A 11 15.62 15.82 -21.95
N ALA A 12 16.00 16.73 -21.04
CA ALA A 12 15.04 17.45 -20.20
C ALA A 12 13.90 18.06 -21.06
N PRO A 13 12.66 18.06 -20.55
CA PRO A 13 11.49 18.49 -21.33
C PRO A 13 11.69 19.88 -21.95
N SER A 14 11.32 20.02 -23.23
CA SER A 14 11.47 21.25 -23.99
C SER A 14 10.71 22.42 -23.34
N ALA A 15 11.07 23.66 -23.66
CA ALA A 15 10.40 24.86 -23.13
C ALA A 15 8.87 24.90 -23.45
N GLN A 16 8.43 24.15 -24.47
CA GLN A 16 7.02 24.04 -24.85
C GLN A 16 6.26 23.03 -23.96
N ALA A 17 6.94 22.00 -23.45
CA ALA A 17 6.39 21.04 -22.49
C ALA A 17 6.14 21.65 -21.09
N LYS A 18 6.75 22.81 -20.78
CA LYS A 18 6.54 23.52 -19.50
C LYS A 18 5.20 24.27 -19.40
N LYS A 19 4.49 24.52 -20.50
CA LYS A 19 3.22 25.29 -20.48
C LYS A 19 2.00 24.48 -20.00
N ASP A 20 2.07 23.16 -20.04
CA ASP A 20 0.94 22.26 -19.70
C ASP A 20 1.15 21.52 -18.37
N LEU A 21 2.13 21.95 -17.56
CA LEU A 21 2.38 21.36 -16.25
C LEU A 21 1.34 21.84 -15.23
N ILE A 22 0.92 20.92 -14.38
CA ILE A 22 -0.07 21.11 -13.31
C ILE A 22 0.73 21.26 -12.01
N PRO A 23 0.80 22.47 -11.42
CA PRO A 23 1.47 22.65 -10.13
C PRO A 23 0.77 21.83 -9.05
N CYS A 24 1.52 21.04 -8.28
CA CYS A 24 0.98 20.35 -7.11
C CYS A 24 2.02 20.21 -6.00
N SER A 25 1.54 20.17 -4.76
CA SER A 25 2.35 20.01 -3.55
C SER A 25 1.65 19.23 -2.45
N LYS A 26 0.47 18.67 -2.76
CA LYS A 26 -0.48 18.05 -1.82
C LYS A 26 -0.94 16.70 -2.35
N MET A 27 -1.31 15.80 -1.45
CA MET A 27 -1.77 14.45 -1.82
C MET A 27 -3.15 14.53 -2.49
N PHE A 28 -3.39 13.70 -3.51
CA PHE A 28 -4.73 13.54 -4.07
C PHE A 28 -5.50 12.49 -3.29
N VAL A 29 -6.74 12.80 -2.92
CA VAL A 29 -7.59 11.86 -2.16
C VAL A 29 -8.31 10.88 -3.09
N ASP A 30 -8.75 11.39 -4.24
CA ASP A 30 -9.65 10.68 -5.13
C ASP A 30 -9.04 10.54 -6.52
N PRO A 31 -9.31 9.42 -7.22
CA PRO A 31 -8.94 9.30 -8.62
C PRO A 31 -9.70 10.34 -9.46
N PRO A 32 -9.11 10.81 -10.58
CA PRO A 32 -9.70 11.87 -11.39
C PRO A 32 -11.08 11.49 -11.95
N ASN A 33 -11.33 10.20 -12.13
CA ASN A 33 -12.58 9.68 -12.66
C ASN A 33 -13.62 9.32 -11.59
N LYS A 34 -13.43 9.71 -10.32
CA LYS A 34 -14.31 9.32 -9.20
C LYS A 34 -15.81 9.51 -9.49
N ALA A 35 -16.20 10.62 -10.12
CA ALA A 35 -17.60 10.89 -10.44
C ALA A 35 -18.22 9.89 -11.45
N THR A 36 -17.38 9.27 -12.27
CA THR A 36 -17.77 8.26 -13.27
C THR A 36 -17.31 6.85 -12.90
N TYR A 37 -16.64 6.71 -11.74
CA TYR A 37 -16.02 5.48 -11.31
C TYR A 37 -17.10 4.45 -10.99
N LYS A 38 -16.96 3.27 -11.60
CA LYS A 38 -17.82 2.13 -11.33
C LYS A 38 -16.96 1.09 -10.62
N PRO A 39 -17.04 0.97 -9.29
CA PRO A 39 -16.23 0.01 -8.56
C PRO A 39 -16.51 -1.39 -9.11
N PRO A 40 -15.46 -2.18 -9.43
CA PRO A 40 -15.67 -3.52 -9.92
C PRO A 40 -16.39 -4.34 -8.84
N PRO A 41 -17.33 -5.23 -9.22
CA PRO A 41 -17.97 -6.09 -8.25
C PRO A 41 -16.93 -7.01 -7.61
N ILE A 42 -17.17 -7.37 -6.37
CA ILE A 42 -16.32 -8.31 -5.65
C ILE A 42 -16.25 -9.65 -6.42
N PRO A 43 -15.05 -10.20 -6.66
CA PRO A 43 -14.92 -11.50 -7.30
C PRO A 43 -15.68 -12.60 -6.54
N LYS A 44 -16.46 -13.39 -7.28
CA LYS A 44 -17.16 -14.56 -6.74
C LYS A 44 -16.15 -15.62 -6.30
N LEU A 45 -16.40 -16.21 -5.14
CA LEU A 45 -15.67 -17.39 -4.66
C LEU A 45 -16.33 -18.65 -5.22
N THR A 46 -15.54 -19.68 -5.54
CA THR A 46 -16.13 -21.01 -5.78
C THR A 46 -16.79 -21.54 -4.50
N PRO A 47 -17.69 -22.53 -4.57
CA PRO A 47 -18.28 -23.12 -3.36
C PRO A 47 -17.24 -23.61 -2.34
N GLU A 48 -16.12 -24.18 -2.80
CA GLU A 48 -15.02 -24.64 -1.95
C GLU A 48 -14.28 -23.47 -1.30
N GLN A 49 -13.98 -22.44 -2.08
CA GLN A 49 -13.36 -21.21 -1.59
C GLN A 49 -14.24 -20.50 -0.57
N ASN A 50 -15.57 -20.47 -0.79
CA ASN A 50 -16.51 -19.89 0.14
C ASN A 50 -16.54 -20.65 1.47
N LYS A 51 -16.52 -21.99 1.45
CA LYS A 51 -16.42 -22.80 2.69
C LYS A 51 -15.16 -22.45 3.49
N LEU A 52 -14.03 -22.25 2.82
CA LEU A 52 -12.78 -21.87 3.47
C LEU A 52 -12.85 -20.44 4.03
N TYR A 53 -13.41 -19.50 3.27
CA TYR A 53 -13.67 -18.14 3.75
C TYR A 53 -14.54 -18.14 5.01
N GLN A 54 -15.66 -18.86 4.98
CA GLN A 54 -16.59 -18.96 6.12
C GLN A 54 -15.92 -19.59 7.35
N SER A 55 -15.03 -20.57 7.17
CA SER A 55 -14.23 -21.13 8.26
C SER A 55 -13.33 -20.10 8.94
N LEU A 56 -12.67 -19.23 8.18
CA LEU A 56 -11.83 -18.17 8.75
C LEU A 56 -12.67 -17.07 9.39
N LEU A 57 -13.77 -16.68 8.72
CA LEU A 57 -14.71 -15.71 9.26
C LEU A 57 -15.22 -16.17 10.63
N ALA A 58 -15.68 -17.42 10.74
CA ALA A 58 -16.13 -17.99 12.01
C ALA A 58 -15.03 -17.99 13.08
N HIS A 59 -13.78 -18.30 12.72
CA HIS A 59 -12.66 -18.26 13.65
C HIS A 59 -12.40 -16.85 14.21
N PHE A 60 -12.36 -15.83 13.35
CA PHE A 60 -12.06 -14.45 13.76
C PHE A 60 -13.29 -13.70 14.32
N ALA A 61 -14.50 -14.20 14.06
CA ALA A 61 -15.74 -13.67 14.63
C ALA A 61 -16.11 -14.28 15.99
N ASP A 62 -15.39 -15.31 16.46
CA ASP A 62 -15.61 -15.89 17.79
C ASP A 62 -15.35 -14.84 18.88
N GLU A 63 -16.38 -14.57 19.69
CA GLU A 63 -16.31 -13.60 20.80
C GLU A 63 -15.31 -14.00 21.89
N ASN A 64 -14.95 -15.28 21.96
CA ASN A 64 -13.96 -15.81 22.90
C ASN A 64 -12.53 -15.77 22.32
N LEU A 65 -12.34 -15.33 21.07
CA LEU A 65 -11.01 -15.21 20.50
C LEU A 65 -10.23 -14.12 21.21
N GLU A 66 -9.16 -14.52 21.89
CA GLU A 66 -8.16 -13.62 22.39
C GLU A 66 -6.82 -13.84 21.70
N LEU A 67 -6.15 -12.74 21.36
CA LEU A 67 -4.83 -12.76 20.73
C LEU A 67 -3.79 -12.15 21.67
N PRO A 68 -2.51 -12.55 21.60
CA PRO A 68 -1.42 -11.90 22.31
C PRO A 68 -1.29 -10.41 21.99
N LEU A 69 -0.78 -9.61 22.92
CA LEU A 69 -0.44 -8.20 22.66
C LEU A 69 0.81 -8.02 21.80
N ASN A 70 1.68 -9.02 21.74
CA ASN A 70 2.91 -9.09 20.96
C ASN A 70 3.41 -10.54 20.85
N SER A 71 4.54 -10.73 20.18
CA SER A 71 5.13 -12.02 19.83
C SER A 71 5.94 -12.63 20.97
N ASN A 72 6.02 -11.98 22.14
CA ASN A 72 6.70 -12.54 23.30
C ASN A 72 5.82 -13.60 23.98
N GLU A 73 6.42 -14.73 24.35
CA GLU A 73 5.72 -15.93 24.87
C GLU A 73 4.89 -15.70 26.14
N SER A 74 5.16 -14.63 26.90
CA SER A 74 4.51 -14.34 28.20
C SER A 74 3.66 -13.07 28.19
N THR A 75 3.29 -12.55 27.01
CA THR A 75 2.45 -11.36 26.94
C THR A 75 0.98 -11.69 27.22
N PRO A 76 0.24 -10.79 27.90
CA PRO A 76 -1.20 -10.96 28.06
C PRO A 76 -1.92 -11.08 26.72
N THR A 77 -3.08 -11.73 26.74
CA THR A 77 -4.00 -11.77 25.62
C THR A 77 -5.10 -10.72 25.80
N LYS A 78 -5.69 -10.26 24.69
CA LYS A 78 -6.91 -9.45 24.69
C LYS A 78 -7.81 -9.81 23.52
N PRO A 79 -9.14 -9.63 23.65
CA PRO A 79 -10.08 -9.69 22.55
C PRO A 79 -9.74 -8.71 21.43
N LEU A 80 -10.32 -8.92 20.25
CA LEU A 80 -10.20 -7.99 19.13
C LEU A 80 -10.87 -6.63 19.44
N SER A 81 -10.15 -5.54 19.24
CA SER A 81 -10.73 -4.20 19.32
C SER A 81 -11.63 -3.90 18.10
N GLN A 82 -12.42 -2.82 18.17
CA GLN A 82 -13.25 -2.39 17.04
C GLN A 82 -12.41 -2.05 15.80
N TRP A 83 -11.23 -1.46 15.98
CA TRP A 83 -10.32 -1.18 14.87
C TRP A 83 -9.71 -2.44 14.26
N GLU A 84 -9.45 -3.47 15.07
CA GLU A 84 -8.99 -4.76 14.57
C GLU A 84 -10.10 -5.48 13.77
N LYS A 85 -11.34 -5.42 14.24
CA LYS A 85 -12.51 -5.93 13.51
C LYS A 85 -12.71 -5.17 12.19
N PHE A 86 -12.54 -3.84 12.20
CA PHE A 86 -12.57 -3.01 10.99
C PHE A 86 -11.51 -3.43 9.96
N TRP A 87 -10.29 -3.72 10.42
CA TRP A 87 -9.21 -4.18 9.53
C TRP A 87 -9.46 -5.61 8.99
N LEU A 88 -10.14 -6.47 9.75
CA LEU A 88 -10.52 -7.83 9.37
C LEU A 88 -11.75 -7.86 8.44
N SER A 89 -11.64 -7.15 7.32
CA SER A 89 -12.64 -7.13 6.27
C SER A 89 -12.73 -8.46 5.51
N ARG A 90 -13.81 -8.64 4.74
CA ARG A 90 -13.95 -9.75 3.79
C ARG A 90 -12.73 -9.88 2.87
N GLU A 91 -12.30 -8.75 2.31
CA GLU A 91 -11.18 -8.66 1.38
C GLU A 91 -9.86 -8.99 2.07
N CYS A 92 -9.69 -8.56 3.33
CA CYS A 92 -8.55 -8.94 4.15
C CYS A 92 -8.45 -10.44 4.32
N ILE A 93 -9.50 -11.09 4.82
CA ILE A 93 -9.53 -12.56 4.98
C ILE A 93 -9.24 -13.26 3.65
N THR A 94 -9.85 -12.77 2.56
CA THR A 94 -9.65 -13.36 1.23
C THR A 94 -8.22 -13.17 0.71
N ARG A 95 -7.55 -12.03 0.97
CA ARG A 95 -6.12 -11.82 0.62
C ARG A 95 -5.24 -12.86 1.29
N TYR A 96 -5.46 -13.12 2.58
CA TYR A 96 -4.69 -14.12 3.33
C TYR A 96 -4.96 -15.53 2.83
N LEU A 97 -6.20 -15.86 2.45
CA LEU A 97 -6.51 -17.13 1.79
C LEU A 97 -5.80 -17.29 0.45
N ARG A 98 -5.82 -16.26 -0.41
CA ARG A 98 -5.11 -16.31 -1.70
C ARG A 98 -3.61 -16.51 -1.51
N ALA A 99 -2.99 -15.75 -0.61
CA ALA A 99 -1.57 -15.87 -0.30
C ALA A 99 -1.19 -17.24 0.28
N ALA A 100 -2.07 -17.81 1.11
CA ALA A 100 -1.92 -19.16 1.65
C ALA A 100 -2.28 -20.28 0.66
N LYS A 101 -2.56 -19.96 -0.62
CA LYS A 101 -3.03 -20.90 -1.64
C LYS A 101 -4.25 -21.70 -1.18
N TRP A 102 -5.17 -21.02 -0.50
CA TRP A 102 -6.41 -21.57 0.06
C TRP A 102 -6.18 -22.66 1.13
N ASN A 103 -5.03 -22.65 1.82
CA ASN A 103 -4.82 -23.47 3.01
C ASN A 103 -5.33 -22.71 4.27
N PRO A 104 -6.40 -23.19 4.94
CA PRO A 104 -7.01 -22.44 6.05
C PRO A 104 -6.11 -22.37 7.28
N THR A 105 -5.35 -23.42 7.60
CA THR A 105 -4.43 -23.43 8.74
C THR A 105 -3.32 -22.39 8.57
N HIS A 106 -2.73 -22.32 7.38
CA HIS A 106 -1.71 -21.30 7.08
C HIS A 106 -2.30 -19.89 7.05
N ALA A 107 -3.50 -19.73 6.47
CA ALA A 107 -4.16 -18.43 6.41
C ALA A 107 -4.51 -17.89 7.81
N ILE A 108 -5.06 -18.73 8.69
CA ILE A 108 -5.32 -18.38 10.10
C ILE A 108 -4.01 -17.97 10.78
N LYS A 109 -2.97 -18.79 10.68
CA LYS A 109 -1.67 -18.48 11.30
C LYS A 109 -1.13 -17.14 10.82
N ASN A 110 -1.03 -16.92 9.50
CA ASN A 110 -0.45 -15.70 8.95
C ASN A 110 -1.27 -14.44 9.31
N LEU A 111 -2.60 -14.57 9.35
CA LEU A 111 -3.48 -13.47 9.70
C LEU A 111 -3.38 -13.14 11.20
N THR A 112 -3.34 -14.15 12.07
CA THR A 112 -3.07 -13.99 13.51
C THR A 112 -1.71 -13.34 13.77
N ASP A 113 -0.64 -13.84 13.13
CA ASP A 113 0.70 -13.26 13.25
C ASP A 113 0.71 -11.79 12.83
N THR A 114 -0.08 -11.42 11.81
CA THR A 114 -0.19 -10.03 11.38
C THR A 114 -0.96 -9.17 12.39
N LEU A 115 -2.07 -9.65 12.96
CA LEU A 115 -2.80 -8.91 14.00
C LEU A 115 -1.90 -8.63 15.21
N VAL A 116 -1.13 -9.63 15.65
CA VAL A 116 -0.16 -9.48 16.75
C VAL A 116 0.94 -8.49 16.38
N TRP A 117 1.52 -8.59 15.18
CA TRP A 117 2.51 -7.63 14.68
C TRP A 117 1.95 -6.20 14.59
N ARG A 118 0.69 -6.03 14.17
CA ARG A 118 0.03 -4.72 14.11
C ARG A 118 -0.10 -4.09 15.50
N ARG A 119 -0.34 -4.89 16.54
CA ARG A 119 -0.32 -4.42 17.94
C ARG A 119 1.07 -3.96 18.36
N GLU A 120 2.09 -4.72 18.05
CA GLU A 120 3.49 -4.39 18.39
C GLU A 120 3.97 -3.09 17.76
N ILE A 121 3.64 -2.90 16.49
CA ILE A 121 4.17 -1.80 15.70
C ILE A 121 3.31 -0.53 15.83
N GLY A 122 2.16 -0.61 16.50
CA GLY A 122 1.30 0.54 16.79
C GLY A 122 0.32 0.89 15.66
N LEU A 123 -0.24 -0.10 14.98
CA LEU A 123 -1.19 0.07 13.85
C LEU A 123 -2.64 -0.29 14.22
N THR A 124 -2.97 -0.24 15.51
CA THR A 124 -4.31 -0.56 16.00
C THR A 124 -5.24 0.65 16.00
N TYR A 125 -4.71 1.87 16.07
CA TYR A 125 -5.48 3.13 16.17
C TYR A 125 -6.44 3.21 17.37
N ASP A 126 -6.35 2.26 18.31
CA ASP A 126 -7.08 2.30 19.56
C ASP A 126 -6.64 3.54 20.36
N ALA A 127 -7.58 4.32 20.89
CA ALA A 127 -7.27 5.56 21.62
C ALA A 127 -6.37 5.33 22.85
N GLU A 128 -6.40 4.12 23.42
CA GLU A 128 -5.60 3.71 24.56
C GLU A 128 -4.18 3.22 24.19
N ASP A 129 -3.90 3.01 22.89
CA ASP A 129 -2.58 2.62 22.42
C ASP A 129 -1.64 3.84 22.47
N LYS A 130 -0.67 3.80 23.39
CA LYS A 130 0.30 4.87 23.59
C LYS A 130 1.48 4.81 22.62
N ASN A 131 1.64 3.72 21.89
CA ASN A 131 2.79 3.47 21.01
C ASN A 131 2.39 3.48 19.53
N GLN A 132 1.34 4.23 19.18
CA GLN A 132 0.88 4.32 17.79
C GLN A 132 1.98 4.80 16.85
N LEU A 133 2.06 4.16 15.69
CA LEU A 133 2.89 4.61 14.59
C LEU A 133 2.16 5.76 13.88
N THR A 134 2.50 6.99 14.26
CA THR A 134 1.89 8.20 13.72
C THR A 134 2.77 8.92 12.71
N ALA A 135 2.17 9.87 11.98
CA ALA A 135 2.90 10.76 11.09
C ALA A 135 4.04 11.50 11.81
N ASP A 136 3.83 11.91 13.06
CA ASP A 136 4.84 12.64 13.85
C ASP A 136 6.06 11.76 14.18
N VAL A 137 5.83 10.48 14.50
CA VAL A 137 6.91 9.53 14.85
C VAL A 137 7.91 9.36 13.71
N VAL A 138 7.43 9.42 12.47
CA VAL A 138 8.24 9.17 11.26
C VAL A 138 8.43 10.41 10.38
N ALA A 139 7.97 11.60 10.79
CA ALA A 139 8.02 12.82 9.99
C ALA A 139 9.45 13.14 9.51
N ILE A 140 10.42 13.06 10.42
CA ILE A 140 11.85 13.27 10.15
C ILE A 140 12.39 12.35 9.04
N GLU A 141 11.82 11.15 8.88
CA GLU A 141 12.24 10.24 7.81
C GLU A 141 11.84 10.76 6.42
N ASN A 142 10.85 11.63 6.33
CA ASN A 142 10.34 12.11 5.05
C ASN A 142 10.64 13.59 4.73
N GLU A 143 11.45 14.29 5.51
CA GLU A 143 11.76 15.72 5.26
C GLU A 143 12.29 16.00 3.84
N THR A 144 12.93 15.02 3.20
CA THR A 144 13.39 15.12 1.82
C THR A 144 12.41 14.61 0.77
N GLY A 145 11.25 14.08 1.17
CA GLY A 145 10.26 13.47 0.27
C GLY A 145 10.76 12.20 -0.39
N LYS A 146 11.45 11.34 0.37
CA LYS A 146 11.95 10.05 -0.13
C LYS A 146 10.83 9.06 -0.40
N GLU A 147 9.68 9.22 0.24
CA GLU A 147 8.48 8.45 -0.04
C GLU A 147 7.25 9.38 -0.15
N THR A 148 6.43 9.20 -1.18
CA THR A 148 5.21 10.02 -1.39
C THR A 148 4.09 9.23 -2.02
N ILE A 149 2.85 9.66 -1.80
CA ILE A 149 1.64 9.13 -2.43
C ILE A 149 1.05 10.25 -3.27
N LEU A 150 0.98 10.04 -4.58
CA LEU A 150 0.55 11.10 -5.49
C LEU A 150 -0.06 10.55 -6.79
N GLY A 151 -1.37 10.73 -6.94
CA GLY A 151 -2.08 10.29 -8.13
C GLY A 151 -2.40 8.80 -8.13
N PHE A 152 -3.00 8.38 -9.25
CA PHE A 152 -3.56 7.05 -9.43
C PHE A 152 -3.16 6.47 -10.80
N ASP A 153 -2.98 5.15 -10.87
CA ASP A 153 -2.83 4.46 -12.16
C ASP A 153 -4.17 4.40 -12.93
N ARG A 154 -4.14 3.90 -14.16
CA ARG A 154 -5.35 3.77 -15.01
C ARG A 154 -6.40 2.80 -14.46
N ASP A 155 -6.06 1.99 -13.46
CA ASP A 155 -6.96 1.08 -12.76
C ASP A 155 -7.36 1.64 -11.37
N ASP A 156 -7.21 2.96 -11.18
CA ASP A 156 -7.52 3.73 -9.98
C ASP A 156 -6.75 3.27 -8.72
N ARG A 157 -5.56 2.70 -8.90
CA ARG A 157 -4.69 2.31 -7.77
C ARG A 157 -3.80 3.47 -7.35
N PRO A 158 -3.69 3.77 -6.04
CA PRO A 158 -2.77 4.79 -5.55
C PRO A 158 -1.34 4.55 -6.02
N LEU A 159 -0.66 5.63 -6.41
CA LEU A 159 0.74 5.62 -6.77
C LEU A 159 1.60 5.90 -5.54
N PHE A 160 2.43 4.92 -5.16
CA PHE A 160 3.37 5.02 -4.07
C PHE A 160 4.80 5.15 -4.62
N TYR A 161 5.40 6.33 -4.49
CA TYR A 161 6.74 6.63 -4.96
C TYR A 161 7.77 6.38 -3.85
N MET A 162 8.84 5.67 -4.21
CA MET A 162 10.02 5.43 -3.38
C MET A 162 11.25 5.98 -4.13
N LYS A 163 11.74 7.14 -3.70
CA LYS A 163 12.88 7.85 -4.29
C LYS A 163 14.13 7.53 -3.47
N ASN A 164 14.73 6.38 -3.73
CA ASN A 164 15.81 5.80 -2.90
C ASN A 164 17.04 6.71 -2.76
N GLY A 165 17.34 7.53 -3.77
CA GLY A 165 18.46 8.46 -3.73
C GLY A 165 18.23 9.72 -2.88
N ARG A 166 17.09 9.83 -2.18
CA ARG A 166 16.74 10.96 -1.30
C ARG A 166 16.91 10.65 0.19
N GLN A 167 17.75 9.66 0.53
CA GLN A 167 17.95 9.26 1.93
C GLN A 167 18.53 10.42 2.76
N ASN A 168 17.86 10.73 3.87
CA ASN A 168 18.15 11.87 4.73
C ASN A 168 18.51 11.49 6.17
N THR A 169 18.39 10.21 6.53
CA THR A 169 18.65 9.73 7.88
C THR A 169 19.64 8.56 7.88
N GLU A 170 20.36 8.41 8.99
CA GLU A 170 21.20 7.25 9.24
C GLU A 170 20.35 5.98 9.40
N PRO A 171 20.87 4.80 9.02
CA PRO A 171 20.16 3.53 9.13
C PRO A 171 19.63 3.27 10.54
N SER A 172 18.32 3.08 10.65
CA SER A 172 17.65 2.80 11.92
C SER A 172 16.35 2.05 11.71
N PHE A 173 15.81 1.46 12.78
CA PHE A 173 14.50 0.81 12.71
C PHE A 173 13.38 1.79 12.33
N ARG A 174 13.55 3.09 12.59
CA ARG A 174 12.59 4.12 12.18
C ARG A 174 12.41 4.22 10.67
N GLN A 175 13.43 3.87 9.88
CA GLN A 175 13.29 3.76 8.42
C GLN A 175 12.30 2.64 8.02
N VAL A 176 12.30 1.53 8.77
CA VAL A 176 11.33 0.43 8.58
C VAL A 176 9.94 0.90 8.99
N GLN A 177 9.83 1.59 10.13
CA GLN A 177 8.56 2.19 10.58
C GLN A 177 8.00 3.21 9.57
N HIS A 178 8.86 4.04 8.97
CA HIS A 178 8.46 4.98 7.91
C HIS A 178 7.89 4.26 6.69
N MET A 179 8.57 3.22 6.19
CA MET A 179 8.06 2.42 5.07
C MET A 179 6.72 1.75 5.41
N ILE A 180 6.56 1.25 6.65
CA ILE A 180 5.30 0.68 7.14
C ILE A 180 4.20 1.76 7.13
N PHE A 181 4.48 2.94 7.67
CA PHE A 181 3.53 4.05 7.71
C PHE A 181 3.10 4.50 6.31
N MET A 182 4.04 4.63 5.38
CA MET A 182 3.74 4.99 3.99
C MET A 182 2.98 3.89 3.25
N MET A 183 3.25 2.62 3.53
CA MET A 183 2.49 1.49 2.99
C MET A 183 1.04 1.50 3.50
N GLU A 184 0.81 1.67 4.80
CA GLU A 184 -0.53 1.81 5.39
C GLU A 184 -1.26 3.04 4.83
N SER A 185 -0.53 4.12 4.60
CA SER A 185 -1.06 5.34 3.97
C SER A 185 -1.52 5.07 2.55
N ALA A 186 -0.71 4.39 1.72
CA ALA A 186 -1.07 4.03 0.35
C ALA A 186 -2.27 3.08 0.29
N VAL A 187 -2.35 2.13 1.23
CA VAL A 187 -3.49 1.21 1.36
C VAL A 187 -4.76 1.94 1.79
N THR A 188 -4.67 2.88 2.72
CA THR A 188 -5.80 3.73 3.16
C THR A 188 -6.38 4.51 1.98
N MET A 189 -5.53 4.90 1.02
CA MET A 189 -5.97 5.65 -0.17
C MET A 189 -6.62 4.80 -1.27
N THR A 190 -6.76 3.49 -1.09
CA THR A 190 -7.38 2.64 -2.11
C THR A 190 -8.89 2.88 -2.20
N PRO A 191 -9.43 3.25 -3.37
CA PRO A 191 -10.86 3.52 -3.51
C PRO A 191 -11.71 2.24 -3.37
N GLN A 192 -13.02 2.41 -3.28
CA GLN A 192 -14.00 1.32 -3.23
C GLN A 192 -13.74 0.28 -4.34
N GLY A 193 -13.63 -1.01 -4.00
CA GLY A 193 -13.37 -2.07 -4.98
C GLY A 193 -11.91 -2.21 -5.44
N VAL A 194 -10.99 -1.37 -4.94
CA VAL A 194 -9.55 -1.48 -5.17
C VAL A 194 -8.85 -1.95 -3.90
N GLU A 195 -8.02 -2.99 -4.03
CA GLU A 195 -7.26 -3.56 -2.90
C GLU A 195 -5.75 -3.33 -3.01
N LYS A 196 -5.27 -2.93 -4.20
CA LYS A 196 -3.85 -2.96 -4.58
C LYS A 196 -3.33 -1.56 -4.88
N ILE A 197 -2.01 -1.42 -4.76
CA ILE A 197 -1.28 -0.18 -5.05
C ILE A 197 -0.28 -0.40 -6.19
N THR A 198 0.11 0.69 -6.84
CA THR A 198 1.19 0.72 -7.82
C THR A 198 2.39 1.45 -7.24
N VAL A 199 3.54 0.79 -7.22
CA VAL A 199 4.78 1.30 -6.62
C VAL A 199 5.72 1.81 -7.70
N LEU A 200 6.33 2.97 -7.50
CA LEU A 200 7.33 3.54 -8.39
C LEU A 200 8.64 3.70 -7.63
N VAL A 201 9.64 2.90 -7.97
CA VAL A 201 10.94 2.89 -7.30
C VAL A 201 11.96 3.60 -8.18
N ASP A 202 12.40 4.78 -7.75
CA ASP A 202 13.40 5.58 -8.43
C ASP A 202 14.78 5.45 -7.77
N PHE A 203 15.76 5.05 -8.57
CA PHE A 203 17.17 4.86 -8.17
C PHE A 203 18.08 6.03 -8.55
N LYS A 204 17.51 7.14 -9.05
CA LYS A 204 18.27 8.36 -9.32
C LYS A 204 18.96 8.87 -8.06
N SER A 205 20.20 9.31 -8.18
CA SER A 205 20.90 10.10 -7.16
C SER A 205 20.44 11.55 -7.16
N TYR A 206 20.21 12.09 -5.98
CA TYR A 206 19.74 13.45 -5.75
C TYR A 206 20.80 14.25 -4.97
N LYS A 207 20.80 15.59 -5.11
CA LYS A 207 21.81 16.49 -4.52
C LYS A 207 21.19 17.67 -3.76
N GLU A 208 19.89 17.61 -3.51
CA GLU A 208 19.14 18.59 -2.75
C GLU A 208 19.60 18.61 -1.28
N PRO A 209 19.48 19.77 -0.59
CA PRO A 209 19.81 19.88 0.83
C PRO A 209 19.08 18.84 1.69
N GLY A 210 19.74 18.35 2.74
CA GLY A 210 19.21 17.34 3.66
C GLY A 210 19.43 15.89 3.23
N ILE A 211 19.82 15.64 1.98
CA ILE A 211 20.14 14.30 1.50
C ILE A 211 21.57 13.94 1.93
N ILE A 212 21.71 12.81 2.64
CA ILE A 212 22.99 12.35 3.21
C ILE A 212 23.57 11.15 2.45
N SER A 213 22.74 10.42 1.70
CA SER A 213 23.16 9.22 0.96
C SER A 213 22.28 8.98 -0.26
N ASP A 214 22.89 8.51 -1.33
CA ASP A 214 22.22 7.96 -2.52
C ASP A 214 22.50 6.45 -2.69
N LYS A 215 23.14 5.84 -1.69
CA LYS A 215 23.50 4.42 -1.69
C LYS A 215 22.30 3.55 -1.32
N ALA A 216 22.35 2.30 -1.78
CA ALA A 216 21.40 1.28 -1.35
C ALA A 216 21.36 1.14 0.19
N PRO A 217 20.19 0.85 0.78
CA PRO A 217 20.06 0.68 2.22
C PRO A 217 20.94 -0.49 2.70
N PRO A 218 21.42 -0.46 3.96
CA PRO A 218 22.11 -1.60 4.53
C PRO A 218 21.27 -2.87 4.43
N VAL A 219 21.93 -4.01 4.24
CA VAL A 219 21.27 -5.32 4.07
C VAL A 219 20.33 -5.66 5.22
N SER A 220 20.64 -5.22 6.45
CA SER A 220 19.77 -5.41 7.62
C SER A 220 18.43 -4.70 7.47
N ILE A 221 18.43 -3.43 7.05
CA ILE A 221 17.21 -2.64 6.81
C ILE A 221 16.45 -3.21 5.62
N ALA A 222 17.13 -3.51 4.51
CA ALA A 222 16.51 -4.11 3.34
C ALA A 222 15.81 -5.44 3.68
N ARG A 223 16.46 -6.29 4.50
CA ARG A 223 15.87 -7.55 4.98
C ARG A 223 14.67 -7.31 5.89
N ALA A 224 14.74 -6.34 6.79
CA ALA A 224 13.61 -6.00 7.67
C ALA A 224 12.39 -5.55 6.86
N CYS A 225 12.56 -4.64 5.91
CA CYS A 225 11.48 -4.21 5.01
C CYS A 225 10.93 -5.37 4.18
N ALA A 226 11.80 -6.22 3.62
CA ALA A 226 11.38 -7.39 2.85
C ALA A 226 10.55 -8.37 3.70
N ASN A 227 10.98 -8.64 4.94
CA ASN A 227 10.23 -9.49 5.87
C ASN A 227 8.84 -8.93 6.16
N VAL A 228 8.74 -7.62 6.41
CA VAL A 228 7.46 -6.95 6.64
C VAL A 228 6.54 -7.09 5.43
N LEU A 229 7.02 -6.76 4.23
CA LEU A 229 6.22 -6.82 3.00
C LEU A 229 5.76 -8.25 2.67
N GLN A 230 6.62 -9.25 2.88
CA GLN A 230 6.31 -10.65 2.59
C GLN A 230 5.31 -11.25 3.58
N ASN A 231 5.41 -10.90 4.86
CA ASN A 231 4.62 -11.55 5.91
C ASN A 231 3.31 -10.82 6.25
N HIS A 232 3.27 -9.49 6.07
CA HIS A 232 2.17 -8.66 6.59
C HIS A 232 1.40 -7.87 5.52
N TYR A 233 1.87 -7.87 4.27
CA TYR A 233 1.19 -7.20 3.16
C TYR A 233 0.91 -8.14 1.96
N PRO A 234 0.29 -9.31 2.19
CA PRO A 234 -0.01 -10.23 1.10
C PRO A 234 -0.94 -9.57 0.07
N GLU A 235 -0.69 -9.86 -1.21
CA GLU A 235 -1.58 -9.47 -2.31
C GLU A 235 -1.84 -7.97 -2.49
N ARG A 236 -0.99 -7.08 -1.93
CA ARG A 236 -1.13 -5.61 -2.06
C ARG A 236 -0.48 -4.99 -3.30
N LEU A 237 0.55 -5.62 -3.86
CA LEU A 237 1.25 -5.10 -5.04
C LEU A 237 0.50 -5.44 -6.33
N ALA A 238 0.06 -4.41 -7.07
CA ALA A 238 -0.44 -4.57 -8.44
C ALA A 238 0.70 -4.48 -9.44
N LYS A 239 1.42 -3.35 -9.44
CA LYS A 239 2.52 -3.08 -10.36
C LYS A 239 3.68 -2.41 -9.61
N CYS A 240 4.90 -2.67 -10.05
CA CYS A 240 6.13 -2.05 -9.56
C CYS A 240 6.92 -1.54 -10.77
N ALA A 241 7.03 -0.23 -10.91
CA ALA A 241 7.87 0.41 -11.91
C ALA A 241 9.25 0.70 -11.33
N PHE A 242 10.30 0.25 -12.01
CA PHE A 242 11.68 0.57 -11.64
C PHE A 242 12.23 1.67 -12.56
N ILE A 243 12.64 2.79 -11.97
CA ILE A 243 12.99 4.04 -12.67
C ILE A 243 14.46 4.38 -12.43
N ASN A 244 15.16 4.87 -13.46
CA ASN A 244 16.59 5.25 -13.38
C ASN A 244 17.49 4.12 -12.82
N VAL A 245 17.14 2.86 -13.10
CA VAL A 245 17.84 1.69 -12.57
C VAL A 245 19.31 1.69 -13.02
N PRO A 246 20.28 1.51 -12.09
CA PRO A 246 21.70 1.46 -12.44
C PRO A 246 22.00 0.31 -13.43
N TRP A 247 22.94 0.53 -14.34
CA TRP A 247 23.25 -0.42 -15.42
C TRP A 247 23.61 -1.84 -14.92
N PHE A 248 24.26 -1.95 -13.75
CA PHE A 248 24.62 -3.24 -13.17
C PHE A 248 23.41 -3.98 -12.58
N ALA A 249 22.44 -3.24 -12.03
CA ALA A 249 21.18 -3.82 -11.54
C ALA A 249 20.34 -4.34 -12.71
N TRP A 250 20.35 -3.65 -13.86
CA TRP A 250 19.79 -4.16 -15.11
C TRP A 250 20.42 -5.47 -15.56
N ALA A 251 21.76 -5.58 -15.51
CA ALA A 251 22.45 -6.81 -15.88
C ALA A 251 22.06 -7.99 -14.99
N PHE A 252 21.95 -7.75 -13.67
CA PHE A 252 21.49 -8.76 -12.71
C PHE A 252 20.03 -9.15 -12.92
N LEU A 253 19.13 -8.18 -13.05
CA LEU A 253 17.71 -8.44 -13.30
C LEU A 253 17.51 -9.24 -14.58
N LYS A 254 18.20 -8.90 -15.67
CA LYS A 254 18.13 -9.64 -16.93
C LYS A 254 18.56 -11.11 -16.80
N LEU A 255 19.58 -11.38 -15.98
CA LEU A 255 20.03 -12.74 -15.69
C LEU A 255 18.99 -13.52 -14.87
N MET A 256 18.37 -12.86 -13.88
CA MET A 256 17.40 -13.49 -12.98
C MET A 256 15.99 -13.59 -13.56
N TYR A 257 15.63 -12.70 -14.49
CA TYR A 257 14.27 -12.55 -15.02
C TYR A 257 13.65 -13.87 -15.51
N PRO A 258 14.34 -14.75 -16.27
CA PRO A 258 13.76 -16.02 -16.71
C PRO A 258 13.26 -16.91 -15.56
N PHE A 259 13.88 -16.81 -14.38
CA PHE A 259 13.60 -17.62 -13.20
C PHE A 259 12.50 -17.05 -12.30
N LEU A 260 12.05 -15.82 -12.53
CA LEU A 260 10.91 -15.26 -11.83
C LEU A 260 9.63 -16.00 -12.23
N ASP A 261 8.77 -16.29 -11.27
CA ASP A 261 7.45 -16.85 -11.56
C ASP A 261 6.61 -15.85 -12.39
N PRO A 262 5.62 -16.32 -13.17
CA PRO A 262 4.81 -15.46 -14.02
C PRO A 262 4.13 -14.30 -13.29
N ALA A 263 3.62 -14.52 -12.07
CA ALA A 263 2.94 -13.47 -11.32
C ALA A 263 3.89 -12.37 -10.87
N THR A 264 5.15 -12.70 -10.57
CA THR A 264 6.21 -11.70 -10.30
C THR A 264 6.60 -10.92 -11.55
N LYS A 265 6.65 -11.58 -12.73
CA LYS A 265 6.94 -10.91 -14.01
C LYS A 265 5.85 -9.91 -14.40
N GLU A 266 4.58 -10.31 -14.29
CA GLU A 266 3.43 -9.46 -14.64
C GLU A 266 3.32 -8.20 -13.79
N LYS A 267 3.84 -8.25 -12.54
CA LYS A 267 3.85 -7.08 -11.65
C LYS A 267 4.93 -6.07 -12.00
N ALA A 268 5.96 -6.42 -12.75
CA ALA A 268 7.08 -5.53 -12.98
C ALA A 268 6.94 -4.75 -14.29
N ILE A 269 6.99 -3.42 -14.21
CA ILE A 269 7.02 -2.53 -15.37
C ILE A 269 8.47 -2.18 -15.65
N PHE A 270 8.98 -2.64 -16.80
CA PHE A 270 10.35 -2.45 -17.25
C PHE A 270 10.36 -1.77 -18.61
N ASP A 271 11.07 -0.65 -18.76
CA ASP A 271 11.33 0.01 -20.05
C ASP A 271 10.08 0.31 -20.93
N GLU A 272 8.88 0.33 -20.32
CA GLU A 272 7.63 0.73 -20.98
C GLU A 272 7.30 2.20 -20.70
N PRO A 273 6.73 2.95 -21.66
CA PRO A 273 6.21 4.29 -21.40
C PRO A 273 5.17 4.26 -20.28
N PHE A 274 5.40 4.99 -19.19
CA PHE A 274 4.47 5.01 -18.05
C PHE A 274 3.07 5.49 -18.42
N GLU A 275 2.93 6.28 -19.48
CA GLU A 275 1.65 6.72 -20.06
C GLU A 275 0.71 5.56 -20.46
N ASN A 276 1.24 4.36 -20.73
CA ASN A 276 0.46 3.15 -20.97
C ASN A 276 -0.28 2.65 -19.72
N HIS A 277 0.23 2.99 -18.54
CA HIS A 277 -0.28 2.49 -17.27
C HIS A 277 -0.84 3.59 -16.36
N ILE A 278 -0.39 4.83 -16.54
CA ILE A 278 -0.70 5.97 -15.69
C ILE A 278 -1.06 7.14 -16.60
N ASP A 279 -2.16 7.85 -16.31
CA ASP A 279 -2.49 9.07 -17.04
C ASP A 279 -1.42 10.15 -16.74
N PRO A 280 -0.88 10.88 -17.74
CA PRO A 280 0.11 11.92 -17.50
C PRO A 280 -0.34 12.98 -16.48
N THR A 281 -1.64 13.28 -16.36
CA THR A 281 -2.19 14.20 -15.35
C THR A 281 -2.11 13.67 -13.91
N GLN A 282 -1.76 12.41 -13.73
CA GLN A 282 -1.59 11.72 -12.44
C GLN A 282 -0.13 11.36 -12.14
N LEU A 283 0.80 11.64 -13.05
CA LEU A 283 2.21 11.27 -12.94
C LEU A 283 3.09 12.52 -12.79
N GLU A 284 4.13 12.42 -11.96
CA GLU A 284 5.14 13.49 -11.85
C GLU A 284 5.80 13.79 -13.20
N ALA A 285 6.03 15.09 -13.47
CA ALA A 285 6.72 15.56 -14.65
C ALA A 285 8.15 15.02 -14.77
N LEU A 286 8.77 14.63 -13.65
CA LEU A 286 10.05 13.94 -13.61
C LEU A 286 10.03 12.60 -14.37
N TYR A 287 8.86 11.98 -14.50
CA TYR A 287 8.65 10.68 -15.13
C TYR A 287 7.80 10.81 -16.40
N ASN A 288 7.92 11.92 -17.12
CA ASN A 288 7.15 12.26 -18.33
C ASN A 288 5.63 12.44 -18.09
N GLY A 289 5.23 12.71 -16.85
CA GLY A 289 3.87 13.16 -16.54
C GLY A 289 3.68 14.67 -16.70
N LYS A 290 2.58 15.18 -16.13
CA LYS A 290 2.20 16.60 -16.14
C LYS A 290 2.21 17.23 -14.75
N LEU A 291 2.34 16.45 -13.67
CA LEU A 291 2.37 17.00 -12.33
C LEU A 291 3.73 17.66 -12.04
N ASP A 292 3.80 18.99 -11.96
CA ASP A 292 4.96 19.73 -11.43
C ASP A 292 4.95 19.64 -9.90
N PHE A 293 5.18 18.43 -9.40
CA PHE A 293 5.16 18.13 -7.99
C PHE A 293 6.43 18.65 -7.31
N LYS A 294 6.23 19.53 -6.33
CA LYS A 294 7.31 20.06 -5.49
C LYS A 294 7.06 19.66 -4.06
N TYR A 295 7.93 18.78 -3.57
CA TYR A 295 7.88 18.36 -2.18
C TYR A 295 8.30 19.53 -1.28
N ASP A 296 7.38 19.91 -0.40
CA ASP A 296 7.60 20.82 0.71
C ASP A 296 7.04 20.10 1.94
N HIS A 297 7.91 19.73 2.88
CA HIS A 297 7.53 18.89 4.02
C HIS A 297 6.42 19.55 4.85
N GLU A 298 6.54 20.86 5.09
CA GLU A 298 5.61 21.65 5.90
C GLU A 298 4.23 21.80 5.24
N VAL A 299 4.13 21.53 3.93
CA VAL A 299 2.87 21.55 3.19
C VAL A 299 2.32 20.14 2.98
N TYR A 300 3.15 19.24 2.45
CA TYR A 300 2.74 17.91 2.04
C TYR A 300 2.42 17.01 3.23
N TRP A 301 3.27 17.00 4.26
CA TRP A 301 3.15 16.04 5.35
C TRP A 301 1.91 16.27 6.23
N PRO A 302 1.59 17.51 6.67
CA PRO A 302 0.35 17.78 7.40
C PRO A 302 -0.91 17.57 6.55
N ASP A 303 -0.85 17.89 5.25
CA ASP A 303 -1.95 17.66 4.30
C ASP A 303 -2.24 16.16 4.16
N MET A 304 -1.20 15.34 3.98
CA MET A 304 -1.30 13.89 3.89
C MET A 304 -1.89 13.29 5.17
N ASP A 305 -1.34 13.63 6.33
CA ASP A 305 -1.82 13.11 7.63
C ASP A 305 -3.29 13.48 7.89
N THR A 306 -3.67 14.73 7.63
CA THR A 306 -5.06 15.19 7.78
C THR A 306 -6.02 14.39 6.89
N LYS A 307 -5.67 14.21 5.62
CA LYS A 307 -6.49 13.46 4.66
C LYS A 307 -6.60 11.99 5.02
N LEU A 308 -5.50 11.35 5.41
CA LEU A 308 -5.50 9.94 5.84
C LEU A 308 -6.39 9.72 7.05
N LYS A 309 -6.32 10.62 8.04
CA LYS A 309 -7.20 10.57 9.23
C LYS A 309 -8.67 10.73 8.84
N GLN A 310 -9.00 11.65 7.94
CA GLN A 310 -10.37 11.86 7.46
C GLN A 310 -10.91 10.64 6.70
N VAL A 311 -10.14 10.07 5.77
CA VAL A 311 -10.51 8.87 5.01
C VAL A 311 -10.73 7.70 5.96
N ARG A 312 -9.77 7.41 6.84
CA ARG A 312 -9.85 6.31 7.80
C ARG A 312 -11.04 6.45 8.73
N GLN A 313 -11.29 7.65 9.26
CA GLN A 313 -12.42 7.88 10.16
C GLN A 313 -13.76 7.70 9.43
N LYS A 314 -13.88 8.22 8.20
CA LYS A 314 -15.09 8.04 7.38
C LYS A 314 -15.38 6.55 7.14
N GLU A 315 -14.36 5.77 6.79
CA GLU A 315 -14.49 4.33 6.57
C GLU A 315 -14.86 3.60 7.86
N PHE A 316 -14.23 3.96 8.98
CA PHE A 316 -14.55 3.38 10.29
C PHE A 316 -15.98 3.71 10.73
N ASP A 317 -16.45 4.94 10.55
CA ASP A 317 -17.82 5.35 10.86
C ASP A 317 -18.84 4.56 10.04
N ARG A 318 -18.53 4.28 8.76
CA ARG A 318 -19.37 3.41 7.93
C ARG A 318 -19.34 1.96 8.38
N PHE A 319 -18.17 1.44 8.76
CA PHE A 319 -18.05 0.11 9.35
C PHE A 319 -18.93 -0.02 10.60
N VAL A 320 -18.92 0.98 11.49
CA VAL A 320 -19.80 1.03 12.67
C VAL A 320 -21.28 1.15 12.27
N LYS A 321 -21.63 2.01 11.30
CA LYS A 321 -22.99 2.13 10.75
C LYS A 321 -23.53 0.78 10.30
N PHE A 322 -22.68 -0.06 9.70
CA PHE A 322 -23.03 -1.37 9.18
C PHE A 322 -22.89 -2.52 10.19
N GLY A 323 -22.75 -2.20 11.48
CA GLY A 323 -22.80 -3.17 12.58
C GLY A 323 -21.46 -3.46 13.23
N GLY A 324 -20.34 -3.01 12.67
CA GLY A 324 -19.02 -3.12 13.31
C GLY A 324 -18.55 -4.56 13.54
N VAL A 325 -18.86 -5.47 12.62
CA VAL A 325 -18.55 -6.91 12.72
C VAL A 325 -17.42 -7.32 11.78
N VAL A 326 -16.67 -8.36 12.17
CA VAL A 326 -15.63 -8.99 11.34
C VAL A 326 -16.25 -9.47 10.02
N GLY A 327 -15.51 -9.33 8.92
CA GLY A 327 -15.95 -9.76 7.60
C GLY A 327 -16.84 -8.75 6.85
N LEU A 328 -17.13 -7.57 7.41
CA LEU A 328 -17.70 -6.47 6.64
C LEU A 328 -16.80 -6.14 5.44
N SER A 329 -17.41 -5.88 4.28
CA SER A 329 -16.65 -5.64 3.04
C SER A 329 -16.08 -4.23 2.98
N GLU A 330 -14.82 -4.12 2.54
CA GLU A 330 -14.20 -2.86 2.10
C GLU A 330 -15.05 -2.17 1.03
N PHE A 331 -15.75 -2.93 0.18
CA PHE A 331 -16.68 -2.34 -0.78
C PHE A 331 -17.77 -1.53 -0.08
N ASP A 332 -18.29 -2.01 1.06
CA ASP A 332 -19.37 -1.36 1.78
C ASP A 332 -18.91 -0.11 2.53
N PHE A 333 -17.85 -0.25 3.34
CA PHE A 333 -17.40 0.86 4.18
C PHE A 333 -16.57 1.91 3.44
N LYS A 334 -16.02 1.62 2.25
CA LYS A 334 -15.36 2.62 1.39
C LYS A 334 -16.32 3.35 0.44
N GLY A 335 -17.50 2.79 0.22
CA GLY A 335 -18.52 3.39 -0.66
C GLY A 335 -19.26 4.57 -0.05
N ASP A 336 -20.28 5.05 -0.76
CA ASP A 336 -21.19 6.12 -0.34
C ASP A 336 -22.68 5.68 -0.35
N HIS A 337 -22.95 4.44 -0.75
CA HIS A 337 -24.27 3.84 -0.75
C HIS A 337 -24.86 3.71 0.66
N GLU A 338 -26.18 3.73 0.76
CA GLU A 338 -26.88 3.80 2.06
C GLU A 338 -26.98 2.44 2.77
N ASP A 339 -27.28 1.38 2.02
CA ASP A 339 -27.56 0.03 2.51
C ASP A 339 -26.38 -0.91 2.25
N LEU A 340 -26.26 -2.03 2.96
CA LEU A 340 -25.24 -3.04 2.68
C LEU A 340 -25.45 -3.69 1.30
N VAL A 341 -24.41 -3.67 0.46
CA VAL A 341 -24.39 -4.39 -0.83
C VAL A 341 -23.86 -5.80 -0.65
N TYR A 342 -22.90 -6.01 0.26
CA TYR A 342 -22.29 -7.31 0.55
C TYR A 342 -22.42 -7.67 2.04
N PRO A 343 -23.61 -8.07 2.51
CA PRO A 343 -23.82 -8.48 3.90
C PRO A 343 -22.92 -9.67 4.27
N VAL A 344 -22.46 -9.70 5.53
CA VAL A 344 -21.51 -10.69 6.05
C VAL A 344 -22.05 -12.12 5.98
N GLU A 345 -23.34 -12.29 6.27
CA GLU A 345 -24.04 -13.57 6.25
C GLU A 345 -24.43 -14.05 4.84
N MET A 346 -24.06 -13.32 3.79
CA MET A 346 -24.35 -13.75 2.42
C MET A 346 -23.64 -15.07 2.14
N GLU A 347 -24.39 -16.17 2.14
CA GLU A 347 -24.02 -17.30 1.31
C GLU A 347 -24.01 -16.77 -0.12
N LEU A 348 -22.82 -16.56 -0.69
CA LEU A 348 -22.65 -16.35 -2.13
C LEU A 348 -23.00 -17.69 -2.80
N LEU A 349 -24.29 -18.04 -2.78
CA LEU A 349 -24.87 -19.21 -3.43
C LEU A 349 -24.66 -19.05 -4.94
N GLY A 350 -24.02 -20.05 -5.54
CA GLY A 350 -24.09 -20.45 -6.96
C GLY A 350 -23.94 -19.34 -8.00
#